data_AF-A0A848TTM2-F1
#
_entry.id   AF-A0A848TTM2-F1
#
_cell.length_a   1.000
_cell.length_b   1.000
_cell.length_c   1.000
_cell.angle_alpha   90.00
_cell.angle_beta   90.00
_cell.angle_gamma   90.00
#
_symmetry.space_group_name_H-M   'P 1'
#
loop_
_entity.id
_entity.type
_entity.pdbx_description
1 polymer ?
#
loop_
_entity_poly.entity_id
_entity_poly.type
_entity_poly.pdbx_seq_one_letter_code
_entity_poly.pdbx_strand_id
1 'polypeptide(L)' 'FGAGDVTDVPYKQIVVAMGEGSKAGLSAFDYLIRTEPAEDIAQAA' A
#
# COMPACT_ATOMS: atom_id res chain seq x y z
N PHE A 1 1.71 -5.39 2.13
CA PHE A 1 0.73 -5.26 1.03
C PHE A 1 1.40 -5.75 -0.25
N GLY A 2 0.73 -6.57 -1.05
CA GLY A 2 1.24 -7.01 -2.35
C GLY A 2 0.41 -6.37 -3.46
N ALA A 3 1.01 -6.18 -4.64
CA ALA A 3 0.34 -5.65 -5.82
C ALA A 3 0.94 -6.19 -7.11
N GLY A 4 0.13 -6.27 -8.17
CA GLY A 4 0.56 -6.71 -9.50
C GLY A 4 0.87 -8.21 -9.56
N ASP A 5 1.75 -8.61 -10.46
CA ASP A 5 1.97 -10.02 -10.84
C ASP A 5 2.48 -10.96 -9.73
N VAL A 6 2.91 -10.41 -8.59
CA VAL A 6 3.31 -11.16 -7.40
C VAL A 6 2.11 -11.62 -6.55
N THR A 7 0.91 -11.09 -6.84
CA THR A 7 -0.35 -11.47 -6.19
C THR A 7 -1.26 -12.23 -7.15
N ASP A 8 -2.43 -12.66 -6.66
CA ASP A 8 -3.40 -13.48 -7.42
C ASP A 8 -4.24 -12.67 -8.43
N VAL A 9 -3.80 -11.47 -8.81
CA VAL A 9 -4.56 -10.59 -9.69
C VAL A 9 -4.44 -11.07 -11.14
N PRO A 10 -5.56 -11.25 -11.87
CA PRO A 10 -5.52 -11.78 -13.22
C PRO A 10 -5.02 -10.75 -14.25
N TYR A 11 -4.71 -11.25 -15.45
CA TYR A 11 -4.41 -10.49 -16.67
C TYR A 11 -3.07 -9.75 -16.77
N LYS A 12 -2.28 -9.62 -15.69
CA LYS A 12 -0.84 -9.25 -15.72
C LYS A 12 -0.47 -8.07 -16.62
N GLN A 13 -1.36 -7.09 -16.74
CA GLN A 13 -1.16 -5.89 -17.54
C GLN A 13 -0.64 -4.74 -16.69
N ILE A 14 0.12 -3.82 -17.30
CA ILE A 14 0.67 -2.66 -16.61
C ILE A 14 -0.40 -1.80 -15.91
N VAL A 15 -1.55 -1.59 -16.55
CA VAL A 15 -2.64 -0.79 -15.98
C VAL A 15 -3.28 -1.50 -14.77
N VAL A 16 -3.38 -2.83 -14.81
CA VAL A 16 -3.91 -3.63 -13.69
C VAL A 16 -2.95 -3.58 -12.51
N ALA A 17 -1.64 -3.77 -12.76
CA ALA A 17 -0.61 -3.65 -11.73
C ALA A 17 -0.55 -2.24 -11.11
N MET A 18 -0.75 -1.18 -11.91
CA MET A 18 -0.82 0.20 -11.41
C MET A 18 -2.03 0.44 -10.49
N GLY A 19 -3.20 -0.08 -10.86
CA GLY A 19 -4.40 0.00 -10.03
C GLY A 19 -4.23 -0.71 -8.68
N GLU A 20 -3.72 -1.94 -8.71
CA GLU A 20 -3.39 -2.71 -7.51
C GLU A 20 -2.30 -2.04 -6.66
N GLY A 21 -1.29 -1.45 -7.30
CA GLY A 21 -0.24 -0.68 -6.62
C GLY A 21 -0.80 0.51 -5.84
N SER A 22 -1.76 1.22 -6.43
CA SER A 22 -2.45 2.34 -5.77
C SER A 22 -3.21 1.87 -4.52
N LYS A 23 -3.96 0.77 -4.63
CA LYS A 23 -4.69 0.17 -3.50
C LYS A 23 -3.74 -0.29 -2.38
N ALA A 24 -2.64 -0.96 -2.74
CA ALA A 24 -1.65 -1.42 -1.79
C ALA A 24 -0.96 -0.26 -1.05
N GLY A 25 -0.62 0.82 -1.76
CA GLY A 25 -0.02 2.03 -1.18
C GLY A 25 -0.96 2.74 -0.21
N LEU A 26 -2.21 2.96 -0.59
CA LEU A 26 -3.22 3.57 0.30
C LEU A 26 -3.48 2.72 1.54
N SER A 27 -3.52 1.39 1.39
CA SER A 27 -3.71 0.47 2.51
C SER A 27 -2.51 0.46 3.46
N ALA A 28 -1.28 0.60 2.93
CA ALA A 28 -0.07 0.75 3.72
C ALA A 28 -0.05 2.05 4.51
N PHE A 29 -0.44 3.14 3.87
CA PHE A 29 -0.55 4.43 4.53
C PHE A 29 -1.59 4.43 5.65
N ASP A 30 -2.78 3.88 5.39
CA ASP A 30 -3.83 3.75 6.41
C ASP A 30 -3.38 2.88 7.60
N TYR A 31 -2.64 1.80 7.32
CA TYR A 31 -2.06 0.96 8.37
C TYR A 31 -1.06 1.72 9.24
N LEU A 32 -0.16 2.51 8.64
CA LEU A 32 0.83 3.29 9.39
C LEU A 32 0.14 4.30 10.32
N ILE A 33 -0.80 5.09 9.80
CA ILE A 33 -1.54 6.08 10.60
C ILE A 33 -2.28 5.45 11.79
N ARG A 34 -2.83 4.25 11.62
CA ARG A 34 -3.67 3.60 12.64
C ARG A 34 -2.87 2.76 13.64
N THR A 35 -1.63 2.42 13.33
CA THR A 35 -0.85 1.44 14.09
C THR A 35 0.47 2.02 14.63
N GLU A 36 0.93 3.17 14.13
CA GLU A 36 2.08 3.86 14.71
C GLU A 36 1.69 4.55 16.04
N PRO A 37 2.48 4.39 17.11
CA PRO A 37 2.27 5.14 18.34
C PRO A 37 2.48 6.64 18.06
N ALA A 38 1.61 7.48 18.63
CA ALA A 38 1.54 8.91 18.34
C ALA A 38 2.87 9.69 18.56
N GLU A 39 3.82 9.12 19.29
CA GLU A 39 5.13 9.71 19.57
C GLU A 39 6.08 9.62 18.36
N ASP A 40 6.01 8.56 17.56
CA ASP A 40 6.94 8.35 16.43
C ASP A 40 6.57 9.20 15.20
N ILE A 41 5.28 9.44 14.98
CA ILE A 41 4.77 10.30 13.89
C ILE A 41 5.15 11.77 14.08
N ALA A 42 5.30 12.24 15.32
CA ALA A 42 5.66 13.62 15.65
C ALA A 42 7.16 13.90 15.47
N GLN A 43 8.03 12.88 15.50
CA GLN A 43 9.48 13.04 15.38
C GLN A 43 9.98 13.03 13.92
N ALA A 44 9.15 12.57 12.98
CA ALA A 44 9.46 12.50 11.56
C ALA A 44 8.94 13.72 10.74
N ALA A 45 8.14 14.60 11.35
CA ALA A 45 7.57 15.81 10.73
C ALA A 45 8.36 17.08 11.13
#